data_AF-A0A7L3HNS7-F1
#
_entry.id   AF-A0A7L3HNS7-F1
#
_cell.length_a   1.000
_cell.length_b   1.000
_cell.length_c   1.000
_cell.angle_alpha   90.00
_cell.angle_beta   90.00
_cell.angle_gamma   90.00
#
_symmetry.space_group_name_H-M   'P 1'
#
loop_
_entity.id
_entity.type
_entity.pdbx_description
1 polymer ?
#
loop_
_entity_poly.entity_id
_entity_poly.type
_entity_poly.pdbx_seq_one_letter_code
_entity_poly.pdbx_strand_id
1 'polypeptide(L)' 'GNLTWWREVRGCVPDGACAREWRGDDAASLSGSCCHGDLCNAHLANKTFFEPDLPRLELLPHGHAPTAAPGNATA' A
#
# COMPACT_ATOMS: atom_id res chain seq x y z
N GLY A 1 25.01 24.57 10.28
CA GLY A 1 24.00 24.23 9.25
C GLY A 1 23.45 22.86 9.54
N ASN A 2 22.18 22.61 9.23
CA ASN A 2 21.59 21.27 9.35
C ASN A 2 21.93 20.50 8.06
N LEU A 3 22.67 19.39 8.20
CA LEU A 3 23.08 18.54 7.08
C LEU A 3 22.43 17.17 7.27
N THR A 4 21.66 16.74 6.28
CA THR A 4 21.05 15.40 6.26
C THR A 4 21.75 14.55 5.22
N TRP A 5 22.15 13.34 5.61
CA TRP A 5 22.76 12.35 4.71
C TRP A 5 21.79 11.20 4.53
N TRP A 6 21.66 10.72 3.28
CA TRP A 6 20.83 9.56 2.98
C TRP A 6 21.59 8.61 2.05
N ARG A 7 21.27 7.32 2.16
CA ARG A 7 21.79 6.26 1.30
C ARG A 7 20.72 5.20 1.10
N GLU A 8 20.64 4.65 -0.11
CA GLU A 8 19.77 3.51 -0.39
C GLU A 8 20.29 2.22 0.26
N VAL A 9 19.38 1.44 0.82
CA VAL A 9 19.66 0.15 1.46
C VAL A 9 18.84 -0.93 0.76
N ARG A 10 19.48 -2.05 0.38
CA ARG A 10 18.84 -3.23 -0.20
C ARG A 10 19.40 -4.48 0.46
N GLY A 11 18.55 -5.47 0.71
CA GLY A 11 18.95 -6.72 1.34
C GLY A 11 17.76 -7.66 1.58
N CYS A 12 18.04 -8.78 2.25
CA CYS A 12 17.05 -9.75 2.68
C CYS A 12 16.45 -9.36 4.03
N VAL A 13 15.18 -9.65 4.23
CA VAL A 13 14.43 -9.37 5.46
C VAL A 13 13.51 -10.55 5.80
N PRO A 14 13.12 -10.73 7.08
CA PRO A 14 12.22 -11.82 7.47
C PRO A 14 10.80 -11.68 6.91
N ASP A 15 10.31 -10.45 6.77
CA ASP A 15 8.97 -10.17 6.23
C ASP A 15 9.06 -9.81 4.74
N GLY A 16 8.44 -10.62 3.88
CA GLY A 16 8.39 -10.38 2.43
C GLY A 16 7.26 -9.44 1.96
N ALA A 17 6.33 -9.06 2.83
CA ALA A 17 5.12 -8.34 2.44
C ALA A 17 5.10 -6.86 2.80
N CYS A 18 5.98 -6.41 3.70
CA CYS A 18 6.01 -5.04 4.22
C CYS A 18 5.90 -3.94 3.13
N ALA A 19 5.23 -2.84 3.46
CA ALA A 19 5.02 -1.71 2.56
C ALA A 19 5.19 -0.40 3.31
N ARG A 20 6.10 0.46 2.83
CA ARG A 20 6.37 1.79 3.40
C ARG A 20 6.51 1.77 4.93
N GLU A 21 7.29 0.81 5.43
CA GLU A 21 7.66 0.79 6.84
C GLU A 21 8.63 1.92 7.16
N TRP A 22 8.56 2.40 8.41
CA TRP A 22 9.48 3.37 8.98
C TRP A 22 9.98 2.86 10.33
N ARG A 23 11.28 2.99 10.55
CA ARG A 23 11.95 2.67 11.83
C ARG A 23 12.99 3.74 12.14
N GLY A 24 13.25 3.97 13.42
CA GLY A 24 14.21 4.96 13.89
C GLY A 24 13.56 6.25 14.40
N ASP A 25 14.35 7.32 14.45
CA ASP A 25 14.00 8.61 15.05
C ASP A 25 14.47 9.80 14.18
N ASP A 26 14.41 11.01 14.75
CA ASP A 26 14.75 12.26 14.07
C ASP A 26 16.25 12.40 13.76
N ALA A 27 17.13 11.65 14.44
CA ALA A 27 18.57 11.66 14.19
C ALA A 27 18.95 10.62 13.13
N ALA A 28 18.30 9.45 13.13
CA ALA A 28 18.54 8.40 12.15
C ALA A 28 17.29 7.54 11.92
N SER A 29 16.89 7.42 10.66
CA SER A 29 15.72 6.64 10.26
C SER A 29 15.97 5.80 9.02
N LEU A 30 15.22 4.70 8.92
CA LEU A 30 15.18 3.81 7.78
C LEU A 30 13.73 3.66 7.32
N SER A 31 13.51 3.83 6.02
CA SER A 31 12.23 3.59 5.40
C SER A 31 12.37 2.71 4.17
N GLY A 32 11.35 1.89 3.93
CA GLY A 32 11.40 0.96 2.82
C GLY A 32 10.18 0.08 2.67
N SER A 33 10.25 -0.78 1.67
CA SER A 33 9.24 -1.77 1.34
C SER A 33 9.93 -3.11 1.11
N CYS A 34 9.19 -4.18 1.31
CA CYS A 34 9.64 -5.55 1.13
C CYS A 34 8.94 -6.17 -0.09
N CYS A 35 9.46 -7.29 -0.54
CA CYS A 35 8.84 -8.08 -1.61
C CYS A 35 9.21 -9.55 -1.43
N HIS A 36 8.47 -10.43 -2.10
CA HIS A 36 8.73 -11.85 -2.12
C HIS A 36 9.34 -12.28 -3.46
N GLY A 37 10.27 -13.23 -3.42
CA GLY A 37 10.98 -13.74 -4.58
C GLY A 37 12.42 -13.22 -4.71
N ASP A 38 13.24 -13.96 -5.45
CA ASP A 38 14.65 -13.61 -5.64
C ASP A 38 14.79 -12.31 -6.44
N LEU A 39 15.66 -11.40 -5.97
CA LEU A 39 15.95 -10.11 -6.61
C LEU A 39 14.72 -9.19 -6.83
N CYS A 40 13.60 -9.45 -6.15
CA CYS A 40 12.37 -8.68 -6.32
C CYS A 40 12.50 -7.20 -5.92
N ASN A 41 13.52 -6.86 -5.13
CA ASN A 41 13.75 -5.52 -4.56
C ASN A 41 14.48 -4.56 -5.53
N ALA A 42 14.42 -4.83 -6.83
CA ALA A 42 15.00 -3.97 -7.86
C ALA A 42 14.31 -2.59 -7.92
N HIS A 43 12.97 -2.56 -7.83
CA HIS A 43 12.14 -1.35 -7.96
C HIS A 43 10.93 -1.39 -7.02
N LEU A 44 11.07 -0.85 -5.80
CA LEU A 44 9.99 -0.82 -4.80
C LEU A 44 9.51 0.58 -4.41
N ALA A 45 10.01 1.64 -5.07
CA ALA A 45 9.67 3.03 -4.75
C ALA A 45 8.16 3.32 -4.84
N ASN A 46 7.45 2.63 -5.74
CA ASN A 46 6.02 2.83 -5.98
C ASN A 46 5.12 1.79 -5.29
N LYS A 47 5.68 0.90 -4.45
CA LYS A 47 4.88 -0.10 -3.75
C LYS A 47 3.91 0.60 -2.79
N THR A 48 2.62 0.30 -2.97
CA THR A 48 1.52 0.80 -2.13
C THR A 48 1.32 -0.09 -0.91
N PHE A 49 0.62 0.44 0.10
CA PHE A 49 0.18 -0.36 1.26
C PHE A 49 -0.78 -1.49 0.88
N PHE A 50 -1.51 -1.33 -0.22
CA PHE A 50 -2.44 -2.31 -0.75
C PHE A 50 -1.72 -3.22 -1.74
N GLU A 51 -2.05 -4.51 -1.71
CA GLU A 51 -1.78 -5.43 -2.80
C GLU A 51 -2.35 -4.86 -4.12
N PRO A 52 -1.65 -5.03 -5.25
CA PRO A 52 -2.10 -4.48 -6.53
C PRO A 52 -3.45 -5.04 -6.98
N ASP A 53 -3.88 -6.18 -6.44
CA ASP A 53 -5.12 -6.88 -6.78
C ASP A 53 -6.30 -6.53 -5.85
N LEU A 54 -6.15 -5.55 -4.95
CA LEU A 54 -7.31 -5.04 -4.23
C LEU A 54 -8.21 -4.27 -5.21
N PRO A 55 -9.48 -4.68 -5.40
CA PRO A 55 -10.39 -3.95 -6.25
C PRO A 55 -10.48 -2.52 -5.73
N ARG A 56 -10.34 -1.55 -6.64
CA ARG A 56 -10.54 -0.14 -6.30
C ARG A 56 -11.89 -0.02 -5.61
N LEU A 57 -11.92 0.63 -4.44
CA LEU A 57 -13.18 1.03 -3.83
C LEU A 57 -13.89 1.98 -4.79
N GLU A 58 -14.92 1.48 -5.49
CA GLU A 58 -15.79 2.30 -6.30
C GLU A 58 -16.73 3.06 -5.36
N LEU A 59 -16.75 4.38 -5.49
CA LEU A 59 -17.74 5.20 -4.81
C LEU A 59 -19.07 4.90 -5.48
N LEU A 60 -19.96 4.17 -4.81
CA LEU A 60 -21.33 4.01 -5.30
C LEU A 60 -21.91 5.42 -5.52
N PRO A 61 -22.51 5.69 -6.69
CA PRO A 61 -23.08 7.00 -6.98
C PRO A 61 -23.98 7.45 -5.82
N HIS A 62 -23.77 8.66 -5.31
CA HIS A 62 -24.63 9.26 -4.31
C HIS A 62 -26.09 9.19 -4.80
N GLY A 63 -26.92 8.41 -4.09
CA GLY A 63 -28.29 8.09 -4.50
C GLY A 63 -28.60 6.59 -4.53
N HIS A 64 -27.59 5.72 -4.56
CA HIS A 64 -27.75 4.28 -4.33
C HIS A 64 -27.46 3.94 -2.86
N ALA A 65 -28.31 4.45 -1.96
CA ALA A 65 -28.59 3.64 -0.78
C ALA A 65 -29.19 2.32 -1.31
N PRO A 66 -28.87 1.14 -0.77
CA PRO A 66 -29.46 -0.10 -1.23
C PRO A 66 -30.97 -0.01 -1.02
N THR A 67 -31.73 0.24 -2.09
CA THR A 67 -33.18 0.24 -2.05
C THR A 67 -33.60 -1.19 -1.78
N ALA A 68 -34.14 -1.45 -0.59
CA ALA A 68 -34.74 -2.72 -0.24
C ALA A 68 -35.76 -3.09 -1.34
N ALA A 69 -35.62 -4.28 -1.93
CA ALA A 69 -36.40 -4.69 -3.10
C ALA A 69 -37.90 -4.82 -2.77
N PRO A 70 -38.80 -4.08 -3.45
CA PRO A 70 -40.22 -4.41 -3.47
C PRO A 70 -40.49 -5.25 -4.72
N GLY A 71 -40.87 -6.50 -4.51
CA GLY A 71 -41.26 -7.41 -5.57
C GLY A 71 -42.56 -6.99 -6.26
N ASN A 72 -42.48 -6.88 -7.58
CA ASN A 72 -43.42 -7.33 -8.60
C ASN A 72 -44.90 -6.87 -8.53
N ALA A 73 -45.34 -6.06 -9.51
CA ALA A 73 -46.66 -6.22 -10.12
C ALA A 73 -46.76 -5.48 -11.46
N THR A 74 -47.13 -6.26 -12.48
CA THR A 74 -47.57 -5.88 -13.83
C THR A 74 -48.87 -5.09 -13.85
N ALA A 75 -49.05 -4.33 -14.94
CA ALA A 75 -50.15 -3.42 -15.29
C ALA A 75 -51.53 -4.07 -15.42
#